data_AF-A0A962NNV2-F1
#
_entry.id   AF-A0A962NNV2-F1
#
_cell.length_a   1.000
_cell.length_b   1.000
_cell.length_c   1.000
_cell.angle_alpha   90.00
_cell.angle_beta   90.00
_cell.angle_gamma   90.00
#
_symmetry.space_group_name_H-M   'P 1'
#
loop_
_entity.id
_entity.type
_entity.pdbx_description
1 polymer ?
#
loop_
_entity_poly.entity_id
_entity_poly.type
_entity_poly.pdbx_seq_one_letter_code
_entity_poly.pdbx_strand_id
1 'polypeptide(L)'
;MRILLLTCLVGSAHGQGASPQQLDLASIAEEYLPEIRAYDPMLDMASGDVREIDSPYYTSKILLAEEPDLAHEAAGVRVVRASVVMNGTPFMTFLIRQFQRFNVFWLDDEVFQISNWPDPCLELITIYSVLDRQVLYQTGFQYCGD
;
A
#
# COMPACT_ATOMS: atom_id res chain seq x y z
N MET A 1 -0.01 50.55 37.81
CA MET A 1 0.20 49.67 36.65
C MET A 1 -0.25 48.27 37.07
N ARG A 2 -1.43 47.82 36.62
CA ARG A 2 -2.02 46.51 36.98
C ARG A 2 -1.64 45.51 35.90
N ILE A 3 -0.91 44.47 36.25
CA ILE A 3 -0.59 43.35 35.36
C ILE A 3 -1.73 42.34 35.49
N LEU A 4 -2.53 42.19 34.42
CA LEU A 4 -3.44 41.07 34.27
C LEU A 4 -2.61 39.82 33.95
N LEU A 5 -2.61 38.86 34.86
CA LEU A 5 -2.14 37.50 34.57
C LEU A 5 -3.22 36.77 33.78
N LEU A 6 -2.96 36.63 32.48
CA LEU A 6 -3.71 35.76 31.58
C LEU A 6 -3.30 34.32 31.91
N THR A 7 -4.15 33.59 32.62
CA THR A 7 -4.01 32.15 32.80
C THR A 7 -4.28 31.47 31.46
N CYS A 8 -3.23 31.07 30.76
CA CYS A 8 -3.34 30.11 29.66
C CYS A 8 -3.85 28.79 30.24
N LEU A 9 -5.12 28.47 29.95
CA LEU A 9 -5.61 27.10 30.06
C LEU A 9 -4.81 26.25 29.08
N VAL A 10 -3.85 25.50 29.62
CA VAL A 10 -3.18 24.42 28.91
C VAL A 10 -4.20 23.29 28.82
N GLY A 11 -5.04 23.32 27.79
CA GLY A 11 -5.86 22.17 27.42
C GLY A 11 -4.89 21.07 26.98
N SER A 12 -4.57 20.15 27.89
CA SER A 12 -3.85 18.93 27.55
C SER A 12 -4.78 18.08 26.70
N ALA A 13 -4.72 18.23 25.38
CA ALA A 13 -5.25 17.24 24.46
C ALA A 13 -4.37 15.99 24.57
N HIS A 14 -4.60 15.18 25.60
CA HIS A 14 -4.15 13.80 25.65
C HIS A 14 -5.02 13.01 24.66
N GLY A 15 -4.78 13.21 23.37
CA GLY A 15 -5.03 12.15 22.40
C GLY A 15 -3.99 11.08 22.64
N GLN A 16 -4.17 10.26 23.68
CA GLN A 16 -3.48 8.97 23.75
C GLN A 16 -4.04 8.16 22.59
N GLY A 17 -3.40 8.28 21.42
CA GLY A 17 -3.62 7.33 20.34
C GLY A 17 -3.32 5.96 20.92
N ALA A 18 -4.33 5.10 21.01
CA ALA A 18 -4.11 3.71 21.34
C ALA A 18 -3.03 3.17 20.39
N SER A 19 -2.10 2.38 20.93
CA SER A 19 -1.12 1.72 20.06
C SER A 19 -1.89 0.86 19.05
N PRO A 20 -1.48 0.84 17.77
CA PRO A 20 -2.20 0.10 16.74
C PRO A 20 -2.32 -1.36 17.16
N GLN A 21 -3.53 -1.91 17.06
CA GLN A 21 -3.75 -3.32 17.34
C GLN A 21 -3.37 -4.13 16.10
N GLN A 22 -2.45 -5.08 16.26
CA GLN A 22 -2.13 -6.02 15.20
C GLN A 22 -3.33 -6.96 15.00
N LEU A 23 -3.75 -7.12 13.75
CA LEU A 23 -4.87 -7.97 13.35
C LEU A 23 -4.37 -9.28 12.74
N ASP A 24 -5.14 -10.35 12.96
CA ASP A 24 -5.02 -11.57 12.18
C ASP A 24 -5.63 -11.34 10.80
N LEU A 25 -4.88 -11.63 9.74
CA LEU A 25 -5.33 -11.45 8.36
C LEU A 25 -6.51 -12.33 8.01
N ALA A 26 -6.67 -13.50 8.66
CA ALA A 26 -7.85 -14.35 8.46
C ALA A 26 -9.16 -13.66 8.88
N SER A 27 -9.08 -12.61 9.71
CA SER A 27 -10.22 -11.79 10.12
C SER A 27 -10.50 -10.61 9.17
N ILE A 28 -9.64 -10.37 8.19
CA ILE A 28 -9.75 -9.30 7.20
C ILE A 28 -10.19 -9.94 5.88
N ALA A 29 -11.06 -9.26 5.14
CA ALA A 29 -11.50 -9.78 3.84
C ALA A 29 -10.30 -9.85 2.87
N GLU A 30 -10.14 -11.01 2.22
CA GLU A 30 -9.05 -11.27 1.25
C GLU A 30 -9.03 -10.25 0.11
N GLU A 31 -10.16 -9.60 -0.17
CA GLU A 31 -10.31 -8.58 -1.22
C GLU A 31 -9.45 -7.33 -1.03
N TYR A 32 -8.97 -7.06 0.19
CA TYR A 32 -8.10 -5.92 0.49
C TYR A 32 -6.61 -6.23 0.33
N LEU A 33 -6.25 -7.50 0.15
CA LEU A 33 -4.88 -7.94 0.01
C LEU A 33 -4.42 -7.78 -1.45
N PRO A 34 -3.16 -7.39 -1.69
CA PRO A 34 -2.68 -7.31 -3.06
C PRO A 34 -2.64 -8.69 -3.71
N GLU A 35 -3.21 -8.80 -4.91
CA GLU A 35 -3.24 -10.05 -5.67
C GLU A 35 -1.97 -10.17 -6.52
N ILE A 36 -1.21 -11.26 -6.37
CA ILE A 36 -0.01 -11.51 -7.17
C ILE A 36 -0.36 -12.42 -8.34
N ARG A 37 0.19 -12.09 -9.51
CA ARG A 37 0.18 -13.00 -10.66
C ARG A 37 1.42 -12.87 -11.53
N ALA A 38 1.60 -13.86 -12.40
CA ALA A 38 2.58 -13.76 -13.47
C ALA A 38 2.24 -12.57 -14.37
N TYR A 39 3.28 -11.89 -14.87
CA TYR A 39 3.10 -10.82 -15.84
C TYR A 39 2.47 -11.36 -17.11
N ASP A 40 1.40 -10.71 -17.56
CA ASP A 40 0.73 -11.00 -18.83
C ASP A 40 0.80 -9.75 -19.72
N PRO A 41 1.52 -9.76 -20.85
CA PRO A 41 1.66 -8.57 -21.70
C PRO A 41 0.34 -8.09 -22.31
N MET A 42 -0.68 -8.96 -22.45
CA MET A 42 -1.99 -8.55 -22.96
C MET A 42 -2.78 -7.78 -21.93
N LEU A 43 -2.62 -8.12 -20.65
CA LEU A 43 -3.34 -7.48 -19.56
C LEU A 43 -2.53 -6.34 -18.96
N ASP A 44 -1.22 -6.51 -18.79
CA ASP A 44 -0.33 -5.69 -17.96
C ASP A 44 0.52 -4.69 -18.73
N MET A 45 0.26 -4.56 -20.03
CA MET A 45 0.70 -3.37 -20.75
C MET A 45 -0.06 -2.17 -20.17
N ALA A 46 0.66 -1.36 -19.40
CA ALA A 46 0.08 -0.15 -18.84
C ALA A 46 -0.41 0.77 -19.97
N SER A 47 -1.65 1.23 -19.87
CA SER A 47 -2.20 2.29 -20.71
C SER A 47 -2.51 3.49 -19.84
N GLY A 48 -1.94 4.67 -20.17
CA GLY A 48 -2.17 5.90 -19.42
C GLY A 48 -0.94 6.38 -18.63
N ASP A 49 -1.18 7.11 -17.55
CA ASP A 49 -0.13 7.69 -16.71
C ASP A 49 0.51 6.61 -15.83
N VAL A 50 1.82 6.40 -16.02
CA VAL A 50 2.61 5.41 -15.28
C VAL A 50 3.56 6.13 -14.34
N ARG A 51 3.51 5.79 -13.05
CA ARG A 51 4.49 6.22 -12.05
C ARG A 51 5.56 5.14 -11.88
N GLU A 52 6.82 5.53 -12.04
CA GLU A 52 7.97 4.67 -11.82
C GLU A 52 8.49 4.80 -10.38
N ILE A 53 8.82 3.67 -9.75
CA ILE A 53 9.50 3.62 -8.45
C ILE A 53 10.75 2.75 -8.61
N ASP A 54 11.90 3.40 -8.65
CA ASP A 54 13.20 2.74 -8.75
C ASP A 54 13.58 2.05 -7.44
N SER A 55 14.21 0.88 -7.59
CA SER A 55 14.90 0.21 -6.49
C SER A 55 16.18 0.96 -6.09
N PRO A 56 16.67 0.79 -4.84
CA PRO A 56 17.84 1.51 -4.33
C PRO A 56 19.12 1.37 -5.18
N TYR A 57 19.36 0.22 -5.79
CA TYR A 57 20.52 -0.05 -6.66
C TYR A 57 20.17 -0.04 -8.15
N TYR A 58 18.95 0.39 -8.52
CA TYR A 58 18.53 0.59 -9.90
C TYR A 58 18.60 -0.65 -10.79
N THR A 59 18.56 -1.86 -10.22
CA THR A 59 18.49 -3.11 -11.00
C THR A 59 17.06 -3.53 -11.30
N SER A 60 16.13 -3.06 -10.47
CA SER A 60 14.70 -3.30 -10.55
C SER A 60 13.89 -2.01 -10.45
N LYS A 61 12.65 -2.04 -10.93
CA LYS A 61 11.69 -0.96 -10.75
C LYS A 61 10.26 -1.46 -10.70
N ILE A 62 9.38 -0.67 -10.11
CA ILE A 62 7.94 -0.91 -10.12
C ILE A 62 7.29 0.16 -10.99
N LEU A 63 6.53 -0.29 -11.99
CA LEU A 63 5.69 0.56 -12.83
C LEU A 63 4.26 0.50 -12.30
N LEU A 64 3.78 1.61 -11.75
CA LEU A 64 2.43 1.75 -11.22
C LEU A 64 1.52 2.45 -12.22
N ALA A 65 0.42 1.81 -12.59
CA ALA A 65 -0.64 2.37 -13.41
C ALA A 65 -1.95 2.33 -12.63
N GLU A 66 -2.60 3.48 -12.45
CA GLU A 66 -3.98 3.51 -11.96
C GLU A 66 -4.90 3.10 -13.11
N GLU A 67 -5.73 2.09 -12.87
CA GLU A 67 -6.63 1.57 -13.88
C GLU A 67 -7.99 2.26 -13.75
N PRO A 68 -8.50 2.91 -14.82
CA PRO A 68 -9.88 3.35 -14.84
C PRO A 68 -10.76 2.10 -14.89
N ASP A 69 -11.48 1.86 -13.79
CA ASP A 69 -12.54 0.85 -13.63
C ASP A 69 -12.46 -0.27 -14.68
N LEU A 70 -11.57 -1.24 -14.44
CA LEU A 70 -11.47 -2.42 -15.30
C LEU A 70 -12.91 -2.91 -15.51
N ALA A 71 -13.36 -3.14 -16.74
CA ALA A 71 -14.76 -3.43 -17.08
C ALA A 71 -15.38 -4.66 -16.36
N HIS A 72 -14.63 -5.30 -15.47
CA HIS A 72 -14.95 -6.43 -14.63
C HIS A 72 -15.09 -6.07 -13.13
N GLU A 73 -14.78 -4.84 -12.72
CA GLU A 73 -14.84 -4.39 -11.33
C GLU A 73 -16.13 -3.58 -11.09
N ALA A 74 -16.60 -3.59 -9.84
CA ALA A 74 -17.78 -2.84 -9.46
C ALA A 74 -17.47 -1.33 -9.45
N ALA A 75 -18.44 -0.53 -9.91
CA ALA A 75 -18.33 0.93 -9.92
C ALA A 75 -17.88 1.46 -8.54
N GLY A 76 -16.75 2.19 -8.51
CA GLY A 76 -16.17 2.77 -7.30
C GLY A 76 -14.98 2.00 -6.71
N VAL A 77 -14.60 0.85 -7.27
CA VAL A 77 -13.37 0.14 -6.89
C VAL A 77 -12.17 0.83 -7.52
N ARG A 78 -11.22 1.26 -6.67
CA ARG A 78 -9.92 1.75 -7.14
C ARG A 78 -8.96 0.59 -7.30
N VAL A 79 -8.37 0.47 -8.49
CA VAL A 79 -7.38 -0.55 -8.80
C VAL A 79 -6.09 0.11 -9.27
N VAL A 80 -4.98 -0.30 -8.66
CA VAL A 80 -3.64 -0.02 -9.18
C VAL A 80 -3.05 -1.32 -9.65
N ARG A 81 -2.57 -1.28 -10.89
CA ARG A 81 -1.71 -2.31 -11.43
C ARG A 81 -0.26 -1.92 -11.21
N ALA A 82 0.53 -2.86 -10.72
CA ALA A 82 1.92 -2.63 -10.45
C ALA A 82 2.78 -3.75 -11.05
N SER A 83 3.56 -3.40 -12.06
CA SER A 83 4.42 -4.35 -12.76
C SER A 83 5.86 -4.20 -12.27
N VAL A 84 6.42 -5.27 -11.73
CA VAL A 84 7.84 -5.33 -11.38
C VAL A 84 8.65 -5.63 -12.63
N VAL A 85 9.62 -4.77 -12.91
CA VAL A 85 10.56 -4.91 -14.02
C VAL A 85 11.94 -5.17 -13.43
N MET A 86 12.56 -6.28 -13.80
CA MET A 86 13.93 -6.63 -13.41
C MET A 86 14.81 -6.64 -14.65
N ASN A 87 15.97 -5.98 -14.60
CA ASN A 87 16.91 -5.94 -15.73
C ASN A 87 16.25 -5.58 -17.07
N GLY A 88 15.29 -4.65 -17.02
CA GLY A 88 14.53 -4.18 -18.20
C GLY A 88 13.42 -5.12 -18.70
N THR A 89 13.20 -6.27 -18.04
CA THR A 89 12.14 -7.23 -18.43
C THR A 89 11.02 -7.28 -17.37
N PRO A 90 9.75 -7.11 -17.77
CA PRO A 90 8.62 -7.32 -16.85
C PRO A 90 8.60 -8.76 -16.32
N PHE A 91 8.42 -8.90 -15.02
CA PHE A 91 8.61 -10.17 -14.34
C PHE A 91 7.35 -10.66 -13.63
N MET A 92 6.71 -9.80 -12.85
CA MET A 92 5.49 -10.11 -12.11
C MET A 92 4.61 -8.87 -12.01
N THR A 93 3.32 -9.10 -11.75
CA THR A 93 2.35 -8.04 -11.54
C THR A 93 1.65 -8.26 -10.20
N PHE A 94 1.38 -7.17 -9.50
CA PHE A 94 0.43 -7.16 -8.40
C PHE A 94 -0.71 -6.17 -8.64
N LEU A 95 -1.89 -6.52 -8.15
CA LEU A 95 -3.08 -5.68 -8.19
C LEU A 95 -3.40 -5.22 -6.77
N ILE A 96 -3.43 -3.91 -6.57
CA ILE A 96 -3.87 -3.31 -5.31
C ILE A 96 -5.30 -2.81 -5.53
N ARG A 97 -6.24 -3.36 -4.76
CA ARG A 97 -7.67 -3.09 -4.89
C ARG A 97 -8.19 -2.35 -3.65
N GLN A 98 -9.33 -1.68 -3.83
CA GLN A 98 -10.15 -1.13 -2.76
C GLN A 98 -9.38 -0.29 -1.72
N PHE A 99 -8.55 0.64 -2.19
CA PHE A 99 -7.69 1.45 -1.33
C PHE A 99 -8.09 2.93 -1.33
N GLN A 100 -7.98 3.60 -0.18
CA GLN A 100 -7.98 5.06 -0.11
C GLN A 100 -6.59 5.60 -0.39
N ARG A 101 -5.58 4.95 0.20
CA ARG A 101 -4.17 5.28 0.05
C ARG A 101 -3.38 3.99 -0.05
N PHE A 102 -2.30 4.01 -0.82
CA PHE A 102 -1.33 2.94 -0.82
C PHE A 102 0.07 3.53 -1.00
N ASN A 103 1.06 2.84 -0.46
CA ASN A 103 2.46 3.15 -0.65
C ASN A 103 3.21 1.89 -1.04
N VAL A 104 4.20 2.07 -1.90
CA VAL A 104 5.15 1.04 -2.28
C VAL A 104 6.54 1.55 -1.95
N PHE A 105 7.29 0.74 -1.22
CA PHE A 105 8.64 1.09 -0.78
C PHE A 105 9.57 -0.09 -0.96
N TRP A 106 10.71 0.12 -1.59
CA TRP A 106 11.75 -0.89 -1.69
C TRP A 106 12.51 -1.00 -0.36
N LEU A 107 12.54 -2.20 0.21
CA LEU A 107 13.37 -2.52 1.38
C LEU A 107 14.80 -2.89 0.93
N ASP A 108 14.92 -3.50 -0.24
CA ASP A 108 16.15 -3.82 -0.98
C ASP A 108 15.80 -4.00 -2.48
N ASP A 109 16.74 -4.28 -3.38
CA ASP A 109 16.49 -4.43 -4.82
C ASP A 109 15.62 -5.64 -5.20
N GLU A 110 15.52 -6.60 -4.28
CA GLU A 110 14.75 -7.83 -4.45
C GLU A 110 13.55 -7.89 -3.50
N VAL A 111 13.40 -6.92 -2.59
CA VAL A 111 12.36 -6.95 -1.55
C VAL A 111 11.66 -5.61 -1.46
N PHE A 112 10.35 -5.61 -1.55
CA PHE A 112 9.55 -4.40 -1.39
C PHE A 112 8.36 -4.62 -0.47
N GLN A 113 7.92 -3.53 0.13
CA GLN A 113 6.75 -3.44 0.97
C GLN A 113 5.63 -2.71 0.24
N ILE A 114 4.42 -3.24 0.33
CA ILE A 114 3.18 -2.54 0.02
C ILE A 114 2.47 -2.26 1.35
N SER A 115 2.15 -0.99 1.58
CA SER A 115 1.22 -0.56 2.62
C SER A 115 -0.07 -0.17 1.94
N ASN A 116 -1.15 -0.90 2.22
CA ASN A 116 -2.48 -0.68 1.65
C ASN A 116 -3.44 -0.19 2.74
N TRP A 117 -4.13 0.93 2.50
CA TRP A 117 -5.07 1.54 3.43
C TRP A 117 -6.47 1.55 2.82
N PRO A 118 -7.26 0.48 2.99
CA PRO A 118 -8.66 0.44 2.53
C PRO A 118 -9.58 1.41 3.29
N ASP A 119 -9.26 1.70 4.55
CA ASP A 119 -9.98 2.61 5.44
C ASP A 119 -8.98 3.47 6.25
N PRO A 120 -9.32 4.67 6.76
CA PRO A 120 -8.41 5.48 7.56
C PRO A 120 -7.90 4.79 8.83
N CYS A 121 -8.60 3.77 9.31
CA CYS A 121 -8.28 3.04 10.54
C CYS A 121 -7.58 1.71 10.29
N LEU A 122 -7.49 1.23 9.04
CA LEU A 122 -6.95 -0.09 8.71
C LEU A 122 -5.76 0.04 7.75
N GLU A 123 -4.61 -0.46 8.17
CA GLU A 123 -3.44 -0.63 7.31
C GLU A 123 -3.13 -2.12 7.13
N LEU A 124 -2.85 -2.52 5.89
CA LEU A 124 -2.38 -3.83 5.54
C LEU A 124 -0.96 -3.70 5.02
N ILE A 125 -0.02 -4.36 5.68
CA ILE A 125 1.38 -4.38 5.26
C ILE A 125 1.66 -5.74 4.65
N THR A 126 2.19 -5.74 3.44
CA THR A 126 2.70 -6.95 2.78
C THR A 126 4.12 -6.72 2.28
N ILE A 127 5.02 -7.65 2.59
CA ILE A 127 6.41 -7.64 2.13
C ILE A 127 6.59 -8.79 1.15
N TYR A 128 7.17 -8.48 0.00
CA TYR A 128 7.33 -9.39 -1.12
C TYR A 128 8.80 -9.60 -1.46
N SER A 129 9.14 -10.83 -1.81
CA SER A 129 10.37 -11.16 -2.53
C SER A 129 10.07 -11.19 -4.01
N VAL A 130 10.74 -10.31 -4.77
CA VAL A 130 10.71 -10.33 -6.23
C VAL A 130 11.34 -11.64 -6.73
N LEU A 131 12.49 -12.02 -6.18
CA LEU A 131 13.26 -13.18 -6.62
C LEU A 131 12.45 -14.48 -6.47
N ASP A 132 11.83 -14.68 -5.31
CA ASP A 132 11.07 -15.89 -4.99
C ASP A 132 9.62 -15.84 -5.46
N ARG A 133 9.14 -14.68 -5.94
CA ARG A 133 7.76 -14.45 -6.39
C ARG A 133 6.71 -14.78 -5.32
N GLN A 134 7.00 -14.45 -4.08
CA GLN A 134 6.12 -14.81 -2.96
C GLN A 134 6.02 -13.69 -1.93
N VAL A 135 4.93 -13.75 -1.16
CA VAL A 135 4.77 -13.01 0.09
C VAL A 135 5.76 -13.56 1.10
N LEU A 136 6.64 -12.71 1.63
CA LEU A 136 7.52 -13.05 2.74
C LEU A 136 6.84 -12.82 4.09
N TYR A 137 6.03 -11.76 4.17
CA TYR A 137 5.37 -11.37 5.40
C TYR A 137 4.10 -10.57 5.08
N GLN A 138 3.08 -10.75 5.89
CA GLN A 138 1.84 -10.01 5.78
C GLN A 138 1.24 -9.79 7.17
N THR A 139 0.67 -8.62 7.41
CA THR A 139 -0.03 -8.30 8.67
C THR A 139 -1.02 -7.15 8.47
N GLY A 140 -2.00 -7.03 9.37
CA GLY A 140 -2.88 -5.86 9.46
C GLY A 140 -2.68 -5.08 10.75
N PHE A 141 -2.99 -3.78 10.73
CA PHE A 141 -3.00 -2.90 11.90
C PHE A 141 -4.28 -2.07 11.93
N GLN A 142 -4.98 -2.09 13.07
CA GLN A 142 -6.12 -1.23 13.34
C GLN A 142 -5.70 -0.08 14.25
N TYR A 143 -5.91 1.15 13.77
CA TYR A 143 -5.48 2.39 14.43
C TYR A 143 -6.60 3.07 15.23
N CYS A 144 -7.86 2.77 14.90
CA CYS A 144 -9.01 3.29 15.64
C CYS A 144 -9.49 2.25 16.63
N GLY A 145 -9.70 2.65 17.88
CA GLY A 145 -10.37 1.80 18.86
C GLY A 145 -11.84 1.59 18.46
N ASP A 146 -12.41 0.48 18.90
CA ASP A 146 -13.84 0.20 18.82
C ASP A 146 -14.68 1.22 19.63
#